data_AF-A0A7C0XS17-F1
#
_entry.id   AF-A0A7C0XS17-F1
#
_cell.length_a   1.000
_cell.length_b   1.000
_cell.length_c   1.000
_cell.angle_alpha   90.00
_cell.angle_beta   90.00
_cell.angle_gamma   90.00
#
_symmetry.space_group_name_H-M   'P 1'
#
loop_
_entity.id
_entity.type
_entity.pdbx_description
1 polymer ?
#
loop_
_entity_poly.entity_id
_entity_poly.type
_entity_poly.pdbx_seq_one_letter_code
_entity_poly.pdbx_strand_id
1 'polypeptide(L)'
;MLKLIRFYESRGIRVVKALNQYLWNSEGKKYLDFHTGHGVAFLGHNNPYIIKSVISQLSKVSVLSTSFDIDVREEMLDVLSKVVPKHLTYTYLLNSGSEAVELALKLARKVTGRKSFVALKGSFHGRTFGALSLTWNPKYRKPFEPLLSDVRFINPGNVN
;
A
#
# COMPACT_ATOMS: atom_id res chain seq x y z
N MET A 1 19.90 22.65 -8.97
CA MET A 1 18.50 22.27 -8.67
C MET A 1 18.36 20.75 -8.79
N LEU A 2 17.72 20.08 -7.83
CA LEU A 2 17.46 18.63 -7.90
C LEU A 2 16.40 18.31 -8.95
N LYS A 3 16.54 17.18 -9.65
CA LYS A 3 15.54 16.67 -10.60
C LYS A 3 14.81 15.46 -9.99
N LEU A 4 13.49 15.43 -10.11
CA LEU A 4 12.69 14.27 -9.72
C LEU A 4 12.92 13.13 -10.73
N ILE A 5 13.39 11.98 -10.24
CA ILE A 5 13.40 10.73 -11.02
C ILE A 5 11.95 10.25 -11.16
N ARG A 6 11.49 10.06 -12.41
CA ARG A 6 10.12 9.67 -12.72
C ARG A 6 10.01 8.17 -12.95
N PHE A 7 9.38 7.48 -12.00
CA PHE A 7 8.95 6.08 -12.16
C PHE A 7 7.58 5.94 -12.86
N TYR A 8 6.86 7.06 -13.01
CA TYR A 8 5.58 7.16 -13.69
C TYR A 8 5.61 8.31 -14.69
N GLU A 9 4.94 8.13 -15.82
CA GLU A 9 4.81 9.17 -16.83
C GLU A 9 4.03 10.36 -16.28
N SER A 10 4.48 11.56 -16.66
CA SER A 10 3.73 12.78 -16.36
C SER A 10 2.41 12.77 -17.12
N ARG A 11 1.32 13.17 -16.46
CA ARG A 11 0.04 13.42 -17.13
C ARG A 11 -0.13 14.87 -17.59
N GLY A 12 0.87 15.72 -17.38
CA GLY A 12 0.82 17.14 -17.78
C GLY A 12 -0.15 18.00 -16.97
N ILE A 13 -0.78 17.47 -15.92
CA ILE A 13 -1.76 18.18 -15.09
C ILE A 13 -1.09 18.61 -13.78
N ARG A 14 -1.08 19.92 -13.52
CA ARG A 14 -0.67 20.46 -12.22
C ARG A 14 -1.89 20.60 -11.32
N VAL A 15 -2.09 19.63 -10.44
CA VAL A 15 -3.17 19.65 -9.43
C VAL A 15 -2.80 20.61 -8.29
N VAL A 16 -3.73 21.48 -7.89
CA VAL A 16 -3.53 22.47 -6.82
C VAL A 16 -4.58 22.41 -5.72
N LYS A 17 -5.73 21.77 -5.99
CA LYS A 17 -6.80 21.58 -5.00
C LYS A 17 -7.48 20.24 -5.25
N ALA A 18 -7.96 19.63 -4.17
CA ALA A 18 -8.69 18.38 -4.19
C ALA A 18 -9.77 18.39 -3.10
N LEU A 19 -10.95 17.85 -3.39
CA LEU A 19 -12.06 17.72 -2.45
C LEU A 19 -13.01 16.62 -2.90
N ASN A 20 -13.23 15.64 -2.02
CA ASN A 20 -13.97 14.41 -2.28
C ASN A 20 -13.51 13.78 -3.60
N GLN A 21 -14.42 13.54 -4.55
CA GLN A 21 -14.12 12.92 -5.84
C GLN A 21 -13.50 13.87 -6.88
N TYR A 22 -13.19 15.12 -6.52
CA TYR A 22 -12.78 16.14 -7.48
C TYR A 22 -11.36 16.66 -7.27
N LEU A 23 -10.71 17.00 -8.40
CA LEU A 23 -9.43 17.70 -8.47
C LEU A 23 -9.58 19.00 -9.26
N TRP A 24 -8.76 20.01 -8.95
CA TRP A 24 -8.64 21.24 -9.73
C TRP A 24 -7.19 21.44 -10.13
N ASN A 25 -6.96 21.76 -11.41
CA ASN A 25 -5.64 22.14 -11.88
C ASN A 25 -5.32 23.62 -11.56
N SER A 26 -4.09 24.05 -11.83
CA SER A 26 -3.63 25.43 -11.63
C SER A 26 -4.35 26.48 -12.47
N GLU A 27 -5.11 26.08 -13.49
CA GLU A 27 -5.94 26.96 -14.33
C GLU A 27 -7.40 26.99 -13.84
N GLY A 28 -7.72 26.31 -12.74
CA GLY A 28 -9.07 26.23 -12.17
C GLY A 28 -9.98 25.18 -12.81
N LYS A 29 -9.51 24.40 -13.79
CA LYS A 29 -10.30 23.32 -14.41
C LYS A 29 -10.54 22.19 -13.41
N LYS A 30 -11.82 21.83 -13.24
CA LYS A 30 -12.29 20.76 -12.36
C LYS A 30 -12.32 19.42 -13.08
N TYR A 31 -11.88 18.36 -12.43
CA TYR A 31 -11.85 16.98 -12.92
C TYR A 31 -12.56 16.06 -11.94
N LEU A 32 -13.35 15.11 -12.46
CA LEU A 32 -13.78 13.94 -11.69
C LEU A 32 -12.64 12.92 -11.68
N ASP A 33 -12.19 12.52 -10.49
CA ASP A 33 -10.99 11.69 -10.33
C ASP A 33 -11.30 10.19 -10.34
N PHE A 34 -11.10 9.55 -11.49
CA PHE A 34 -11.10 8.09 -11.62
C PHE A 34 -9.72 7.45 -11.39
N HIS A 35 -8.66 8.25 -11.26
CA HIS A 35 -7.31 7.74 -10.98
C HIS A 35 -7.13 7.41 -9.50
N THR A 36 -7.78 8.20 -8.62
CA THR A 36 -7.83 8.02 -7.15
C THR A 36 -6.47 7.78 -6.50
N GLY A 37 -5.41 8.33 -7.09
CA GLY A 37 -4.03 8.09 -6.63
C GLY A 37 -3.64 6.61 -6.62
N HIS A 38 -3.98 5.86 -7.67
CA HIS A 38 -3.86 4.39 -7.71
C HIS A 38 -4.73 3.67 -6.66
N GLY A 39 -5.94 4.17 -6.42
CA GLY A 39 -6.90 3.57 -5.48
C GLY A 39 -6.77 4.05 -4.02
N VAL A 40 -5.75 4.84 -3.67
CA VAL A 40 -5.53 5.29 -2.28
C VAL A 40 -6.60 6.29 -1.83
N ALA A 41 -7.02 7.19 -2.72
CA ALA A 41 -8.02 8.23 -2.41
C ALA A 41 -9.47 7.74 -2.61
N PHE A 42 -9.77 6.47 -2.29
CA PHE A 42 -11.09 5.86 -2.54
C PHE A 42 -12.22 6.46 -1.69
N LEU A 43 -11.91 7.08 -0.54
CA LEU A 43 -12.87 7.85 0.28
C LEU A 43 -12.94 9.34 -0.12
N GLY A 44 -12.31 9.70 -1.23
CA GLY A 44 -12.18 11.07 -1.71
C GLY A 44 -11.05 11.86 -1.04
N HIS A 45 -10.56 12.87 -1.76
CA HIS A 45 -9.52 13.78 -1.28
C HIS A 45 -10.06 14.73 -0.22
N ASN A 46 -9.28 15.02 0.82
CA ASN A 46 -9.65 16.02 1.85
C ASN A 46 -11.08 15.84 2.40
N ASN A 47 -11.53 14.59 2.55
CA ASN A 47 -12.84 14.28 3.09
C ASN A 47 -12.97 14.96 4.48
N PRO A 48 -13.92 15.89 4.69
CA PRO A 48 -13.98 16.70 5.91
C PRO A 48 -14.10 15.88 7.20
N TYR A 49 -14.77 14.73 7.13
CA TYR A 49 -14.90 13.81 8.26
C TYR A 49 -13.53 13.23 8.65
N ILE A 50 -12.76 12.76 7.67
CA ILE A 50 -11.43 12.17 7.90
C ILE A 50 -10.44 13.25 8.34
N ILE A 51 -10.39 14.38 7.64
CA ILE A 51 -9.44 15.47 7.92
C ILE A 51 -9.64 16.02 9.33
N LYS A 52 -10.89 16.19 9.78
CA LYS A 52 -11.18 16.62 11.15
C LYS A 52 -10.59 15.67 12.19
N SER A 53 -10.77 14.36 12.02
CA SER A 53 -10.23 13.35 12.95
C SER A 53 -8.70 13.31 12.94
N VAL A 54 -8.08 13.37 11.76
CA VAL A 54 -6.61 13.41 11.62
C VAL A 54 -6.03 14.65 12.29
N ILE A 55 -6.56 15.84 12.00
CA ILE A 55 -6.08 17.09 12.62
C ILE A 55 -6.25 17.03 14.14
N SER A 56 -7.39 16.54 14.63
CA SER A 56 -7.62 16.41 16.08
C SER A 56 -6.60 15.51 16.76
N GLN A 57 -6.21 14.40 16.12
CA GLN A 57 -5.19 13.49 16.66
C GLN A 57 -3.78 14.10 16.59
N LEU A 58 -3.45 14.79 15.49
CA LEU A 58 -2.15 15.47 15.34
C LEU A 58 -1.92 16.54 16.41
N SER A 59 -2.97 17.21 16.89
CA SER A 59 -2.90 18.16 18.00
C SER A 59 -2.66 17.51 19.37
N LYS A 60 -2.74 16.17 19.46
CA LYS A 60 -2.46 15.40 20.69
C LYS A 60 -1.11 14.68 20.58
N VAL A 61 -1.01 13.75 19.64
CA VAL A 61 0.18 12.92 19.39
C VAL A 61 0.24 12.62 17.89
N SER A 62 1.31 13.08 17.23
CA SER A 62 1.49 12.94 15.79
C SER A 62 2.13 11.63 15.36
N VAL A 63 3.12 11.14 16.11
CA VAL A 63 3.87 9.92 15.82
C VAL A 63 4.17 9.18 17.12
N LEU A 64 3.90 7.88 17.12
CA LEU A 64 4.19 7.00 18.25
C LEU A 64 4.50 5.59 17.71
N SER A 65 5.54 4.95 18.24
CA SER A 65 5.84 3.57 17.87
C SER A 65 4.80 2.60 18.45
N THR A 66 4.81 1.36 17.97
CA THR A 66 4.00 0.28 18.55
C THR A 66 4.52 -0.19 19.92
N SER A 67 5.56 0.45 20.47
CA SER A 67 6.09 0.17 21.81
C SER A 67 5.27 0.83 22.92
N PHE A 68 4.36 1.73 22.58
CA PHE A 68 3.50 2.46 23.51
C PHE A 68 2.04 2.28 23.12
N ASP A 69 1.16 2.29 24.12
CA ASP A 69 -0.29 2.21 23.94
C ASP A 69 -0.88 3.59 23.61
N ILE A 70 -2.00 3.59 22.88
CA ILE A 70 -2.74 4.80 22.52
C ILE A 70 -4.18 4.45 22.12
N ASP A 71 -5.15 5.19 22.67
CA ASP A 71 -6.59 4.93 22.52
C ASP A 71 -7.02 4.78 21.05
N VAL A 72 -6.55 5.66 20.15
CA VAL A 72 -6.91 5.63 18.72
C VAL A 72 -6.50 4.32 18.03
N ARG A 73 -5.46 3.65 18.52
CA ARG A 73 -5.05 2.34 18.00
C ARG A 73 -6.00 1.26 18.49
N GLU A 74 -6.40 1.30 19.76
CA GLU A 74 -7.35 0.35 20.34
C GLU A 74 -8.72 0.46 19.66
N GLU A 75 -9.23 1.68 19.49
CA GLU A 75 -10.46 1.95 18.73
C GLU A 75 -10.39 1.41 17.29
N MET A 76 -9.24 1.60 16.62
CA MET A 76 -9.02 1.06 15.28
C MET A 76 -9.01 -0.46 15.26
N LEU A 77 -8.38 -1.12 16.23
CA LEU A 77 -8.39 -2.58 16.36
C LEU A 77 -9.80 -3.12 16.59
N ASP A 78 -10.61 -2.46 17.41
CA ASP A 78 -12.00 -2.83 17.66
C ASP A 78 -12.85 -2.74 16.40
N VAL A 79 -12.69 -1.68 15.61
CA VAL A 79 -13.41 -1.54 14.33
C VAL A 79 -12.91 -2.56 13.31
N LEU A 80 -11.59 -2.75 13.21
CA LEU A 80 -10.98 -3.70 12.27
C LEU A 80 -11.42 -5.14 12.56
N SER A 81 -11.50 -5.53 13.83
CA SER A 81 -11.92 -6.87 14.27
C SER A 81 -13.30 -7.28 13.74
N LYS A 82 -14.18 -6.31 13.46
CA LYS A 82 -15.55 -6.53 12.97
C LYS A 82 -15.61 -6.87 11.49
N VAL A 83 -14.59 -6.53 10.70
CA VAL A 83 -14.58 -6.69 9.24
C VAL A 83 -13.57 -7.73 8.74
N VAL A 84 -12.58 -8.10 9.57
CA VAL A 84 -11.62 -9.16 9.22
C VAL A 84 -12.24 -10.55 9.42
N PRO A 85 -11.81 -11.58 8.65
CA PRO A 85 -12.20 -12.96 8.91
C PRO A 85 -11.91 -13.37 10.36
N LYS A 86 -12.87 -14.02 11.03
CA LYS A 86 -12.79 -14.37 12.47
C LYS A 86 -11.58 -15.21 12.88
N HIS A 87 -10.96 -15.93 11.95
CA HIS A 87 -9.77 -16.75 12.22
C HIS A 87 -8.45 -15.96 12.19
N LEU A 88 -8.47 -14.70 11.76
CA LEU A 88 -7.31 -13.82 11.78
C LEU A 88 -7.35 -12.97 13.06
N THR A 89 -6.50 -13.33 14.03
CA THR A 89 -6.50 -12.75 15.38
C THR A 89 -5.31 -11.83 15.65
N TYR A 90 -4.34 -11.74 14.73
CA TYR A 90 -3.15 -10.90 14.87
C TYR A 90 -3.07 -9.91 13.71
N THR A 91 -2.67 -8.68 14.02
CA THR A 91 -2.38 -7.63 13.03
C THR A 91 -1.07 -6.92 13.38
N TYR A 92 -0.40 -6.39 12.36
CA TYR A 92 0.80 -5.57 12.51
C TYR A 92 0.69 -4.38 11.58
N LEU A 93 0.91 -3.19 12.12
CA LEU A 93 0.69 -1.92 11.40
C LEU A 93 1.95 -1.51 10.66
N LEU A 94 1.81 -1.25 9.36
CA LEU A 94 2.90 -0.87 8.45
C LEU A 94 2.46 0.30 7.58
N ASN A 95 3.42 0.90 6.88
CA ASN A 95 3.22 2.16 6.18
C ASN A 95 2.93 1.97 4.69
N SER A 96 3.08 0.76 4.16
CA SER A 96 2.82 0.48 2.75
C SER A 96 2.42 -0.97 2.48
N GLY A 97 1.80 -1.21 1.33
CA GLY A 97 1.51 -2.56 0.85
C GLY A 97 2.78 -3.40 0.60
N SER A 98 3.87 -2.78 0.16
CA SER A 98 5.14 -3.49 -0.08
C SER A 98 5.72 -4.00 1.25
N GLU A 99 5.70 -3.19 2.31
CA GLU A 99 6.12 -3.62 3.65
C GLU A 99 5.23 -4.75 4.20
N ALA A 100 3.91 -4.68 3.98
CA ALA A 100 2.99 -5.74 4.40
C ALA A 100 3.34 -7.08 3.73
N VAL A 101 3.70 -7.07 2.44
CA VAL A 101 4.19 -8.25 1.74
C VAL A 101 5.52 -8.73 2.30
N GLU A 102 6.49 -7.84 2.56
CA GLU A 102 7.77 -8.23 3.18
C GLU A 102 7.56 -8.95 4.52
N LEU A 103 6.66 -8.43 5.37
CA LEU A 103 6.32 -9.07 6.64
C LEU A 103 5.70 -10.45 6.41
N ALA A 104 4.76 -10.57 5.47
CA ALA A 104 4.13 -11.85 5.14
C ALA A 104 5.16 -12.89 4.67
N LEU A 105 6.11 -12.51 3.83
CA LEU A 105 7.21 -13.39 3.38
C LEU A 105 8.09 -13.85 4.54
N LYS A 106 8.44 -12.93 5.45
CA LYS A 106 9.24 -13.23 6.64
C LYS A 106 8.51 -14.18 7.58
N LEU A 107 7.22 -13.96 7.83
CA LEU A 107 6.40 -14.82 8.68
C LEU A 107 6.25 -16.22 8.07
N ALA A 108 5.95 -16.32 6.77
CA ALA A 108 5.85 -17.60 6.07
C ALA A 108 7.16 -18.41 6.17
N ARG A 109 8.31 -17.76 5.95
CA ARG A 109 9.64 -18.38 6.12
C ARG A 109 9.89 -18.83 7.55
N LYS A 110 9.61 -17.96 8.53
CA LYS A 110 9.85 -18.23 9.95
C LYS A 110 9.03 -19.41 10.46
N VAL A 111 7.77 -19.50 10.06
CA VAL A 111 6.83 -20.54 10.52
C VAL A 111 7.04 -21.86 9.78
N THR A 112 7.22 -21.83 8.46
CA THR A 112 7.28 -23.06 7.66
C THR A 112 8.70 -23.62 7.46
N GLY A 113 9.73 -22.79 7.66
CA GLY A 113 11.12 -23.11 7.29
C GLY A 113 11.39 -23.12 5.77
N ARG A 114 10.37 -22.96 4.93
CA ARG A 114 10.48 -23.00 3.47
C ARG A 114 10.84 -21.62 2.92
N LYS A 115 11.74 -21.58 1.92
CA LYS A 115 12.27 -20.32 1.35
C LYS A 115 11.70 -19.96 -0.02
N SER A 116 11.13 -20.93 -0.73
CA SER A 116 10.53 -20.76 -2.05
C SER A 116 9.06 -20.37 -1.96
N PHE A 117 8.59 -19.57 -2.92
CA PHE A 117 7.21 -19.12 -3.00
C PHE A 117 6.61 -19.43 -4.37
N VAL A 118 5.27 -19.44 -4.43
CA VAL A 118 4.50 -19.47 -5.67
C VAL A 118 3.74 -18.17 -5.79
N ALA A 119 3.79 -17.54 -6.96
CA ALA A 119 3.05 -16.32 -7.28
C ALA A 119 2.34 -16.47 -8.62
N LEU A 120 1.29 -15.66 -8.85
CA LEU A 120 0.54 -15.71 -10.09
C LEU A 120 1.19 -14.86 -11.18
N LYS A 121 1.15 -15.31 -12.43
CA LYS A 121 1.44 -14.43 -13.58
C LYS A 121 0.46 -13.26 -13.59
N GLY A 122 0.96 -12.06 -13.86
CA GLY A 122 0.19 -10.82 -13.79
C GLY A 122 0.12 -10.18 -12.39
N SER A 123 0.67 -10.82 -11.35
CA SER A 123 0.65 -10.27 -9.99
C SER A 123 1.45 -8.96 -9.85
N PHE A 124 1.01 -8.13 -8.90
CA PHE A 124 1.74 -6.98 -8.40
C PHE A 124 1.71 -6.98 -6.87
N HIS A 125 2.86 -7.16 -6.25
CA HIS A 125 3.00 -7.25 -4.78
C HIS A 125 3.82 -6.11 -4.19
N GLY A 126 4.32 -5.18 -5.02
CA GLY A 126 5.17 -4.08 -4.60
C GLY A 126 6.53 -4.09 -5.29
N ARG A 127 7.41 -3.21 -4.82
CA ARG A 127 8.70 -2.91 -5.46
C ARG A 127 9.90 -2.90 -4.49
N THR A 128 9.69 -3.16 -3.19
CA THR A 128 10.80 -3.55 -2.30
C THR A 128 11.34 -4.92 -2.71
N PHE A 129 12.62 -5.22 -2.46
CA PHE A 129 13.28 -6.39 -3.06
C PHE A 129 12.58 -7.74 -2.83
N GLY A 130 12.03 -8.00 -1.64
CA GLY A 130 11.28 -9.23 -1.36
C GLY A 130 9.93 -9.23 -2.06
N ALA A 131 9.16 -8.15 -1.92
CA ALA A 131 7.89 -7.99 -2.63
C ALA A 131 8.02 -8.05 -4.16
N LEU A 132 9.09 -7.48 -4.70
CA LEU A 132 9.44 -7.47 -6.13
C LEU A 132 9.73 -8.89 -6.64
N SER A 133 10.26 -9.77 -5.78
CA SER A 133 10.44 -11.19 -6.10
C SER A 133 9.10 -11.85 -6.46
N LEU A 134 7.98 -11.36 -5.90
CA LEU A 134 6.63 -11.86 -6.18
C LEU A 134 5.89 -11.06 -7.27
N THR A 135 6.32 -9.84 -7.63
CA THR A 135 5.69 -9.01 -8.69
C THR A 135 6.07 -9.50 -10.09
N TRP A 136 5.12 -10.04 -10.87
CA TRP A 136 5.40 -10.74 -12.13
C TRP A 136 6.07 -9.91 -13.23
N ASN A 137 5.64 -8.64 -13.43
CA ASN A 137 5.99 -7.87 -14.63
C ASN A 137 7.51 -7.74 -14.83
N PRO A 138 8.09 -8.33 -15.91
CA PRO A 138 9.53 -8.33 -16.17
C PRO A 138 10.19 -6.96 -16.15
N LYS A 139 9.48 -5.90 -16.58
CA LYS A 139 9.98 -4.53 -16.61
C LYS A 139 10.40 -4.04 -15.21
N TYR A 140 9.72 -4.50 -14.17
CA TYR A 140 10.04 -4.09 -12.80
C TYR A 140 11.14 -4.94 -12.17
N ARG A 141 11.36 -6.18 -12.62
CA ARG A 141 12.23 -7.16 -11.93
C ARG A 141 13.57 -7.41 -12.62
N LYS A 142 13.59 -7.57 -13.95
CA LYS A 142 14.78 -8.00 -14.72
C LYS A 142 16.04 -7.16 -14.42
N PRO A 143 15.96 -5.83 -14.28
CA PRO A 143 17.14 -5.02 -13.97
C PRO A 143 17.77 -5.26 -12.59
N PHE A 144 17.09 -5.97 -11.70
CA PHE A 144 17.50 -6.18 -10.31
C PHE A 144 17.72 -7.67 -9.97
N GLU A 145 17.66 -8.55 -10.97
CA GLU A 145 17.91 -9.98 -10.77
C GLU A 145 19.40 -10.25 -10.47
N PRO A 146 19.72 -11.25 -9.62
CA PRO A 146 18.80 -12.14 -8.92
C PRO A 146 18.10 -11.47 -7.73
N LEU A 147 16.83 -11.82 -7.51
CA LEU A 147 16.02 -11.29 -6.40
C LEU A 147 16.10 -12.18 -5.14
N LEU A 148 15.62 -11.68 -3.99
CA LEU A 148 15.80 -12.30 -2.67
C LEU A 148 15.05 -13.62 -2.46
N SER A 149 13.98 -13.86 -3.20
CA SER A 149 13.16 -15.05 -3.06
C SER A 149 13.16 -15.86 -4.34
N ASP A 150 13.31 -17.17 -4.20
CA ASP A 150 13.01 -18.13 -5.25
C ASP A 150 11.48 -18.20 -5.43
N VAL A 151 11.00 -17.79 -6.60
CA VAL A 151 9.56 -17.67 -6.87
C VAL A 151 9.20 -18.34 -8.19
N ARG A 152 8.31 -19.33 -8.12
CA ARG A 152 7.68 -19.96 -9.29
C ARG A 152 6.41 -19.20 -9.67
N PHE A 153 6.34 -18.74 -10.92
CA PHE A 153 5.15 -18.06 -11.45
C PHE A 153 4.21 -19.04 -12.17
N ILE A 154 2.97 -19.14 -11.70
CA ILE A 154 1.94 -20.00 -12.30
C ILE A 154 0.81 -19.17 -12.95
N ASN A 155 0.08 -19.76 -13.90
CA ASN A 155 -1.06 -19.07 -14.51
C ASN A 155 -2.22 -18.98 -13.52
N PRO A 156 -2.93 -17.84 -13.43
CA PRO A 156 -4.20 -17.77 -12.71
C PRO A 156 -5.17 -18.87 -13.17
N GLY A 157 -5.88 -19.50 -12.24
CA GLY A 157 -6.85 -20.56 -12.55
C GLY A 157 -6.25 -21.93 -12.88
N ASN A 158 -4.92 -22.05 -12.97
CA ASN A 158 -4.26 -23.36 -13.08
C ASN A 158 -3.66 -23.75 -11.71
N VAL A 159 -4.37 -24.64 -11.01
CA VAL A 159 -3.99 -25.17 -9.70
C VAL A 159 -3.13 -26.45 -9.79
N ASN A 160 -2.83 -26.92 -11.01
CA ASN A 160 -2.03 -28.11 -11.28
C ASN A 160 -0.58 -27.76 -11.65
#